data_AF-A0A9X3CJF0-F1
#
_entry.id   AF-A0A9X3CJF0-F1
#
_cell.length_a   1.000
_cell.length_b   1.000
_cell.length_c   1.000
_cell.angle_alpha   90.00
_cell.angle_beta   90.00
_cell.angle_gamma   90.00
#
_symmetry.space_group_name_H-M   'P 1'
#
loop_
_entity.id
_entity.type
_entity.pdbx_description
1 polymer ?
#
loop_
_entity_poly.entity_id
_entity_poly.type
_entity_poly.pdbx_seq_one_letter_code
_entity_poly.pdbx_strand_id
1 'polypeptide(L)'
;MFYESFKTLYWREFSSVRQGAEFFHVNVATVRRWLDGTVAINPMAEKLLIVKSLGYLPNDMRWRGFRVDESRAVLITPTGREFSTKELESFGHWRDEYQQLFELHGHIDNVTFYPAKENVLPFRGGRRMSAAPWVPTKLK
;
A
#
# COMPACT_ATOMS: atom_id res chain seq x y z
N MET A 1 29.01 -1.79 -5.52
CA MET A 1 27.96 -1.23 -6.42
C MET A 1 26.63 -0.95 -5.70
N PHE A 2 26.22 -1.69 -4.66
CA PHE A 2 24.90 -1.52 -4.00
C PHE A 2 24.79 -0.36 -2.99
N TYR A 3 25.90 0.06 -2.39
CA TYR A 3 25.89 1.10 -1.34
C TYR A 3 25.49 2.48 -1.87
N GLU A 4 26.06 2.92 -2.99
CA GLU A 4 25.77 4.25 -3.56
C GLU A 4 24.33 4.35 -4.08
N SER A 5 23.80 3.27 -4.68
CA SER A 5 22.41 3.23 -5.14
C SER A 5 21.42 3.28 -3.97
N PHE A 6 21.65 2.50 -2.91
CA PHE A 6 20.84 2.56 -1.70
C PHE A 6 20.89 3.95 -1.05
N LYS A 7 22.08 4.52 -0.90
CA LYS A 7 22.27 5.84 -0.29
C LYS A 7 21.58 6.94 -1.10
N THR A 8 21.71 6.92 -2.42
CA THR A 8 21.05 7.87 -3.32
C THR A 8 19.53 7.75 -3.19
N LEU A 9 19.02 6.52 -3.24
CA LEU A 9 17.59 6.26 -3.13
C LEU A 9 17.04 6.63 -1.74
N TYR A 10 17.82 6.39 -0.69
CA TYR A 10 17.47 6.73 0.69
C TYR A 10 17.20 8.23 0.83
N TRP A 11 18.13 9.08 0.35
CA TRP A 11 18.00 10.54 0.45
C TRP A 11 16.96 11.12 -0.50
N ARG A 12 16.53 10.36 -1.51
CA ARG A 12 15.37 10.72 -2.33
C ARG A 12 14.05 10.52 -1.58
N GLU A 13 13.95 9.44 -0.80
CA GLU A 13 12.70 9.03 -0.16
C GLU A 13 12.53 9.54 1.29
N PHE A 14 13.63 9.95 1.95
CA PHE A 14 13.62 10.41 3.34
C PHE A 14 14.36 11.74 3.51
N SER A 15 13.75 12.64 4.29
CA SER A 15 14.33 13.95 4.62
C SER A 15 15.26 13.89 5.83
N SER A 16 15.27 12.79 6.59
CA SER A 16 16.14 12.63 7.76
C SER A 16 16.46 11.16 8.06
N VAL A 17 17.60 10.93 8.73
CA VAL A 17 18.01 9.59 9.17
C VAL A 17 16.95 8.94 10.08
N ARG A 18 16.31 9.76 10.92
CA ARG A 18 15.26 9.31 11.84
C ARG A 18 14.04 8.76 11.11
N GLN A 19 13.60 9.43 10.05
CA GLN A 19 12.45 9.00 9.25
C GLN A 19 12.70 7.63 8.61
N GLY A 20 13.88 7.40 8.04
CA GLY A 20 14.20 6.08 7.50
C GLY A 20 14.35 5.02 8.60
N ALA A 21 14.86 5.38 9.78
CA ALA A 21 14.94 4.46 10.91
C ALA A 21 13.55 4.00 11.40
N GLU A 22 12.60 4.94 11.48
CA GLU A 22 11.19 4.65 11.78
C GLU A 22 10.57 3.76 10.70
N PHE A 23 10.83 4.05 9.42
CA PHE A 23 10.33 3.24 8.30
C PHE A 23 10.86 1.80 8.30
N PHE A 24 12.15 1.60 8.58
CA PHE A 24 12.77 0.28 8.63
C PHE A 24 12.60 -0.43 9.97
N HIS A 25 11.99 0.23 10.97
CA HIS A 25 11.86 -0.25 12.35
C HIS A 25 13.21 -0.66 12.98
N VAL A 26 14.23 0.18 12.79
CA VAL A 26 15.57 -0.01 13.37
C VAL A 26 16.04 1.25 14.11
N ASN A 27 17.14 1.13 14.85
CA ASN A 27 17.76 2.28 15.49
C ASN A 27 18.41 3.23 14.47
N VAL A 28 18.40 4.54 14.77
CA VAL A 28 19.04 5.59 13.95
C VAL A 28 20.51 5.26 13.69
N ALA A 29 21.22 4.72 14.68
CA ALA A 29 22.62 4.32 14.54
C ALA A 29 22.83 3.24 13.46
N THR A 30 21.89 2.30 13.32
CA THR A 30 21.95 1.25 12.29
C THR A 30 21.87 1.87 10.90
N VAL A 31 20.97 2.82 10.69
CA VAL A 31 20.84 3.52 9.40
C VAL A 31 22.10 4.34 9.10
N ARG A 32 22.68 5.02 10.09
CA ARG A 32 23.96 5.73 9.91
C ARG A 32 25.06 4.79 9.41
N ARG A 33 25.19 3.60 10.01
CA ARG A 33 26.15 2.57 9.61
C ARG A 33 25.92 2.02 8.20
N TRP A 34 24.67 1.98 7.75
CA TRP A 34 24.35 1.64 6.36
C TRP A 34 24.69 2.76 5.39
N LEU A 35 24.57 4.02 5.79
CA LEU A 35 24.81 5.21 4.96
C LEU A 35 26.25 5.71 4.94
N ASP A 36 27.10 5.23 5.86
CA ASP A 36 28.54 5.47 5.89
C ASP A 36 29.37 4.27 5.36
N GLY A 37 28.73 3.11 5.18
CA GLY A 37 29.32 1.90 4.61
C GLY A 37 30.07 1.05 5.62
N THR A 38 30.00 1.36 6.92
CA THR A 38 30.65 0.59 7.99
C THR A 38 30.04 -0.81 8.15
N VAL A 39 28.77 -0.98 7.80
CA VAL A 39 28.07 -2.27 7.85
C VAL A 39 27.29 -2.50 6.56
N ALA A 40 27.28 -3.75 6.09
CA ALA A 40 26.47 -4.15 4.95
C ALA A 40 24.97 -3.82 5.18
N ILE A 41 24.33 -3.30 4.13
CA ILE A 41 22.91 -2.97 4.18
C ILE A 41 22.11 -4.26 4.31
N ASN A 42 21.09 -4.25 5.16
CA ASN A 42 20.18 -5.39 5.26
C ASN A 42 19.44 -5.57 3.91
N PRO A 43 19.50 -6.76 3.27
CA PRO A 43 18.82 -7.00 1.99
C PRO A 43 17.31 -6.71 2.03
N MET A 44 16.68 -6.85 3.20
CA MET A 44 15.26 -6.49 3.38
C MET A 44 15.05 -4.97 3.35
N ALA A 45 15.97 -4.18 3.91
CA ALA A 45 15.89 -2.73 3.87
C ALA A 45 16.02 -2.21 2.43
N GLU A 46 16.90 -2.82 1.62
CA GLU A 46 17.00 -2.50 0.18
C GLU A 46 15.67 -2.76 -0.55
N LYS A 47 15.06 -3.92 -0.32
CA LYS A 47 13.77 -4.28 -0.93
C LYS A 47 12.65 -3.34 -0.49
N LEU A 48 12.54 -3.05 0.80
CA LEU A 48 11.53 -2.12 1.32
C LEU A 48 11.70 -0.71 0.77
N LEU A 49 12.94 -0.26 0.59
CA LEU A 49 13.22 1.03 -0.03
C LEU A 49 12.79 1.06 -1.49
N ILE A 50 13.07 0.01 -2.27
CA ILE A 50 12.61 -0.13 -3.66
C ILE A 50 11.08 -0.07 -3.72
N VAL A 51 10.41 -0.86 -2.89
CA VAL A 51 8.94 -0.91 -2.82
C VAL A 51 8.35 0.46 -2.46
N LYS A 52 8.92 1.18 -1.48
CA LYS A 52 8.53 2.56 -1.16
C LYS A 52 8.74 3.50 -2.34
N SER A 53 9.90 3.41 -2.99
CA SER A 53 10.32 4.28 -4.09
C SER A 53 9.48 4.13 -5.36
N LEU A 54 8.87 2.96 -5.54
CA LEU A 54 7.92 2.66 -6.60
C LEU A 54 6.48 3.03 -6.23
N GLY A 55 6.26 3.47 -4.98
CA GLY A 55 4.94 3.88 -4.47
C GLY A 55 4.03 2.73 -4.04
N TYR A 56 4.55 1.50 -3.91
CA TYR A 56 3.73 0.32 -3.58
C TYR A 56 3.31 0.25 -2.09
N LEU A 57 4.05 0.90 -1.19
CA LEU A 57 3.74 0.90 0.25
C LEU A 57 3.69 2.32 0.81
N PRO A 58 2.50 2.84 1.11
CA PRO A 58 2.37 4.11 1.80
C PRO A 58 2.53 3.91 3.31
N ASN A 59 3.74 4.16 3.82
CA ASN A 59 4.01 4.16 5.26
C ASN A 59 3.77 5.56 5.86
N ASP A 60 2.57 6.09 5.62
CA ASP A 60 2.10 7.40 6.11
C ASP A 60 0.94 7.16 7.09
N MET A 61 0.87 7.94 8.17
CA MET A 61 -0.18 7.83 9.18
C MET A 61 -1.61 7.92 8.62
N ARG A 62 -1.79 8.58 7.46
CA ARG A 62 -3.06 8.68 6.72
C ARG A 62 -3.57 7.32 6.25
N TRP A 63 -2.68 6.34 6.08
CA TRP A 63 -3.02 4.97 5.67
C TRP A 63 -3.28 4.05 6.86
N ARG A 64 -3.22 4.56 8.09
CA ARG A 64 -3.47 3.77 9.29
C ARG A 64 -4.88 3.17 9.24
N GLY A 65 -4.96 1.86 9.42
CA GLY A 65 -6.22 1.11 9.45
C GLY A 65 -6.74 0.70 8.08
N PHE A 66 -6.18 1.24 6.98
CA PHE A 66 -6.43 0.72 5.65
C PHE A 66 -5.70 -0.63 5.47
N ARG A 67 -6.33 -1.57 4.76
CA ARG A 67 -5.78 -2.90 4.49
C ARG A 67 -6.05 -3.28 3.05
N VAL A 68 -5.13 -4.00 2.41
CA VAL A 68 -5.35 -4.54 1.07
C VAL A 68 -5.61 -6.04 1.20
N ASP A 69 -6.68 -6.52 0.58
CA ASP A 69 -6.91 -7.94 0.36
C ASP A 69 -6.41 -8.29 -1.04
N GLU A 70 -5.22 -8.88 -1.10
CA GLU A 70 -4.56 -9.24 -2.36
C GLU A 70 -5.33 -10.30 -3.15
N SER A 71 -6.09 -11.18 -2.47
CA SER A 71 -6.81 -12.26 -3.12
C SER A 71 -8.02 -11.74 -3.91
N ARG A 72 -8.69 -10.74 -3.36
CA ARG A 72 -9.85 -10.08 -3.98
C ARG A 72 -9.48 -8.80 -4.71
N ALA A 73 -8.23 -8.34 -4.58
CA ALA A 73 -7.75 -7.04 -5.06
C ALA A 73 -8.63 -5.86 -4.61
N VAL A 74 -9.03 -5.86 -3.33
CA VAL A 74 -9.85 -4.78 -2.73
C VAL A 74 -9.05 -4.00 -1.68
N LEU A 75 -9.32 -2.70 -1.59
CA LEU A 75 -8.87 -1.84 -0.50
C LEU A 75 -9.98 -1.78 0.56
N ILE A 76 -9.61 -2.12 1.79
CA ILE A 76 -10.46 -2.12 2.98
C ILE A 76 -10.13 -0.87 3.79
N THR A 77 -11.15 -0.09 4.10
CA THR A 77 -11.04 1.13 4.92
C THR A 77 -11.02 0.81 6.42
N PRO A 78 -10.60 1.76 7.28
CA PRO A 78 -10.68 1.59 8.73
C PRO A 78 -12.09 1.31 9.26
N THR A 79 -13.13 1.73 8.54
CA THR A 79 -14.55 1.50 8.88
C THR A 79 -15.08 0.14 8.43
N GLY A 80 -14.25 -0.67 7.76
CA GLY A 80 -14.64 -1.96 7.18
C GLY A 80 -15.35 -1.87 5.82
N ARG A 81 -15.53 -0.67 5.26
CA ARG A 81 -15.97 -0.51 3.86
C ARG A 81 -14.88 -0.99 2.92
N GLU A 82 -15.29 -1.56 1.80
CA GLU A 82 -14.39 -2.12 0.79
C GLU A 82 -14.66 -1.46 -0.56
N PHE A 83 -13.62 -1.31 -1.38
CA PHE A 83 -13.77 -0.98 -2.79
C PHE A 83 -12.68 -1.66 -3.63
N SER A 84 -13.07 -2.07 -4.84
CA SER A 84 -12.19 -2.65 -5.84
C SER A 84 -11.37 -1.57 -6.56
N THR A 85 -10.29 -1.99 -7.22
CA THR A 85 -9.47 -1.10 -8.06
C THR A 85 -10.26 -0.47 -9.21
N LYS A 86 -11.27 -1.18 -9.74
CA LYS A 86 -12.17 -0.64 -10.76
C LYS A 86 -13.08 0.46 -10.23
N GLU A 87 -13.57 0.29 -9.01
CA GLU A 87 -14.40 1.32 -8.38
C GLU A 87 -13.58 2.58 -8.10
N LEU A 88 -12.29 2.44 -7.73
CA LEU A 88 -11.39 3.58 -7.56
C LEU A 88 -11.25 4.44 -8.81
N GLU A 89 -11.19 3.83 -9.99
CA GLU A 89 -11.09 4.55 -11.28
C GLU A 89 -12.31 5.46 -11.50
N SER A 90 -13.50 4.97 -11.14
CA SER A 90 -14.75 5.72 -11.26
C SER A 90 -15.06 6.61 -10.05
N PHE A 91 -14.37 6.42 -8.92
CA PHE A 91 -14.72 7.04 -7.64
C PHE A 91 -14.63 8.55 -7.67
N GLY A 92 -13.65 9.10 -8.40
CA GLY A 92 -13.52 10.56 -8.57
C GLY A 92 -14.79 11.16 -9.20
N HIS A 93 -15.27 10.56 -10.29
CA HIS A 93 -16.48 10.99 -10.97
C HIS A 93 -17.73 10.83 -10.10
N TRP A 94 -17.88 9.66 -9.46
CA TRP A 94 -19.04 9.41 -8.59
C TRP A 94 -19.11 10.36 -7.39
N ARG A 95 -17.95 10.74 -6.83
CA ARG A 95 -17.90 11.73 -5.74
C ARG A 95 -18.42 13.08 -6.22
N ASP A 96 -18.00 13.52 -7.39
CA ASP A 96 -18.36 14.83 -7.92
C ASP A 96 -19.87 14.86 -8.30
N GLU A 97 -20.38 13.81 -8.94
CA GLU A 97 -21.82 13.64 -9.20
C GLU A 97 -22.64 13.58 -7.90
N TYR A 98 -22.17 12.84 -6.90
CA TYR A 98 -22.83 12.75 -5.60
C TYR A 98 -22.93 14.11 -4.89
N GLN A 99 -21.87 14.93 -4.95
CA GLN A 99 -21.90 16.28 -4.37
C GLN A 99 -22.99 17.14 -5.05
N GLN A 100 -23.09 17.09 -6.38
CA GLN A 100 -24.12 17.84 -7.10
C GLN A 100 -25.54 17.37 -6.75
N LEU A 101 -25.76 16.06 -6.65
CA LEU A 101 -27.06 15.51 -6.23
C LEU A 101 -27.40 15.89 -4.79
N PHE A 102 -26.39 15.88 -3.91
CA PHE A 102 -26.54 16.30 -2.52
C PHE A 102 -26.95 17.77 -2.39
N GLU A 103 -26.34 18.66 -3.18
CA GLU A 103 -26.71 20.08 -3.21
C GLU A 103 -28.16 20.29 -3.68
N LEU A 104 -28.64 19.47 -4.62
CA LEU A 104 -29.99 19.58 -5.18
C LEU A 104 -31.08 18.96 -4.30
N HIS A 105 -30.77 17.85 -3.62
CA HIS A 105 -31.78 17.00 -2.98
C HIS A 105 -31.57 16.76 -1.48
N GLY A 106 -30.44 17.17 -0.91
CA GLY A 106 -30.10 16.97 0.49
C GLY A 106 -29.60 15.56 0.83
N HIS A 107 -29.49 15.27 2.14
CA HIS A 107 -28.98 13.99 2.64
C HIS A 107 -30.00 12.86 2.46
N ILE A 108 -29.48 11.65 2.23
CA ILE A 108 -30.28 10.42 2.23
C ILE A 108 -30.15 9.78 3.62
N ASP A 109 -31.27 9.64 4.34
CA ASP A 109 -31.26 9.17 5.73
C ASP A 109 -30.86 7.68 5.87
N ASN A 110 -31.28 6.83 4.93
CA ASN A 110 -31.07 5.38 4.98
C ASN A 110 -30.32 4.87 3.74
N VAL A 111 -29.00 5.08 3.72
CA VAL A 111 -28.15 4.66 2.60
C VAL A 111 -27.96 3.13 2.60
N THR A 112 -28.30 2.49 1.48
CA THR A 112 -28.06 1.05 1.27
C THR A 112 -26.56 0.73 1.24
N PHE A 113 -26.17 -0.34 1.93
CA PHE A 113 -24.80 -0.85 1.85
C PHE A 113 -24.61 -1.66 0.56
N TYR A 114 -23.63 -1.28 -0.25
CA TYR A 114 -23.18 -2.06 -1.40
C TYR A 114 -21.77 -2.60 -1.13
N PRO A 115 -21.54 -3.92 -1.22
CA PRO A 115 -20.20 -4.49 -1.14
C PRO A 115 -19.37 -4.11 -2.36
N ALA A 116 -18.04 -4.21 -2.24
CA ALA A 116 -17.13 -3.99 -3.36
C ALA A 116 -17.48 -4.92 -4.53
N LYS A 117 -17.46 -4.39 -5.76
CA LYS A 117 -17.66 -5.20 -6.95
C LYS A 117 -16.57 -6.26 -7.06
N GLU A 118 -16.96 -7.44 -7.53
CA GLU A 118 -16.00 -8.50 -7.82
C GLU A 118 -15.03 -8.06 -8.92
N ASN A 119 -13.74 -8.22 -8.64
CA ASN A 119 -12.71 -8.00 -9.63
C ASN A 119 -12.70 -9.14 -10.65
N VAL A 120 -12.39 -8.79 -11.90
CA VAL A 120 -12.09 -9.82 -12.90
C VAL A 120 -10.82 -10.52 -12.46
N LEU A 121 -10.78 -11.85 -12.62
CA LEU A 121 -9.60 -12.63 -12.32
C LEU A 121 -8.36 -12.04 -13.03
N PRO A 122 -7.19 -12.04 -12.36
CA PRO A 122 -6.00 -11.33 -12.82
C PRO A 122 -5.46 -11.79 -14.19
N PHE A 123 -5.94 -12.91 -14.74
CA PHE A 123 -5.51 -13.43 -16.05
C PHE A 123 -6.71 -13.85 -16.93
N ARG A 124 -6.73 -13.41 -18.19
CA ARG A 124 -7.60 -13.96 -19.24
C ARG A 124 -6.84 -15.04 -20.00
N GLY A 125 -7.37 -16.26 -20.11
CA GLY A 125 -6.80 -17.32 -20.97
C GLY A 125 -6.27 -18.59 -20.27
N GLY A 126 -7.02 -19.16 -19.32
CA GLY A 126 -6.95 -20.60 -19.05
C GLY A 126 -5.81 -21.13 -18.17
N ARG A 127 -4.98 -20.31 -17.49
CA ARG A 127 -4.00 -20.83 -16.50
C ARG A 127 -3.80 -19.92 -15.28
N ARG A 128 -4.72 -19.99 -14.31
CA ARG A 128 -4.68 -20.65 -12.97
C ARG A 128 -5.87 -20.06 -12.20
N MET A 129 -6.88 -20.90 -11.96
CA MET A 129 -8.24 -20.53 -11.53
C MET A 129 -8.45 -20.51 -10.01
N SER A 130 -7.39 -20.43 -9.22
CA SER A 130 -7.52 -20.18 -7.78
C SER A 130 -6.27 -19.45 -7.29
N ALA A 131 -6.47 -18.43 -6.45
CA ALA A 131 -5.37 -17.85 -5.68
C ALA A 131 -4.66 -19.01 -4.96
N ALA A 132 -3.33 -19.05 -5.03
CA ALA A 132 -2.58 -20.05 -4.27
C ALA A 132 -2.96 -19.87 -2.78
N PRO A 133 -3.40 -20.92 -2.08
CA PRO A 133 -3.72 -20.80 -0.66
C PRO A 133 -2.47 -20.29 0.05
N TRP A 134 -2.64 -19.27 0.90
CA TRP A 134 -1.56 -18.75 1.72
C TRP A 134 -1.10 -19.85 2.68
N VAL A 135 0.08 -20.43 2.41
CA VAL A 135 0.72 -21.40 3.29
C VAL A 135 1.65 -20.62 4.22
N PRO A 136 1.37 -20.50 5.53
CA PRO A 136 2.36 -20.00 6.47
C PRO A 136 3.52 -20.99 6.53
N THR A 137 4.66 -20.67 5.91
CA THR A 137 5.88 -21.49 5.91
C THR A 137 6.65 -21.45 7.24
N LYS A 138 5.94 -21.39 8.38
CA LYS A 138 6.56 -21.37 9.71
C LYS A 138 5.92 -22.33 10.73
N LEU A 139 5.44 -23.50 10.29
CA LEU A 139 5.22 -24.64 11.17
C LEU A 139 5.59 -25.97 10.48
N LYS A 140 6.89 -26.16 10.23
CA LYS A 140 7.73 -27.31 10.61
C LYS A 140 9.04 -27.27 9.82
#